data_AF-A0A9P7WYA3-F1
#
_entry.id   AF-A0A9P7WYA3-F1
#
_cell.length_a   1.000
_cell.length_b   1.000
_cell.length_c   1.000
_cell.angle_alpha   90.00
_cell.angle_beta   90.00
_cell.angle_gamma   90.00
#
_symmetry.space_group_name_H-M   'P 1'
#
loop_
_entity.id
_entity.type
_entity.pdbx_description
1 polymer ?
#
loop_
_entity_poly.entity_id
_entity_poly.type
_entity_poly.pdbx_seq_one_letter_code
_entity_poly.pdbx_strand_id
1 'polypeptide(L)'
;MLSKLKVVNDTIWAAGPGIDDYTHREINVRNAMFILTCIMPVVAAAFAFFGVPWSRRFTLFSFSKIVSLWFISIGAFAITIYYLPGQAPRILFIATILHGQVEVILLMLLLGFKSHQALAASWIFGLVQSGVTLSIESPLTVFTIVSIAGGTIDFLIFEAMAYGKQWGLAAGAMCHIIGGIVAFVNMSVNIGVVRWNALTFFGLWGHIFFVLRYILAGPTLVKDPTVPEAELEYEDLPDNPLQHAEFSAQIIAKLLAIALVIGTVGTLVIVK
;
A
#
# COMPACT_ATOMS: atom_id res chain seq x y z
N MET A 1 -17.53 -21.80 -13.53
CA MET A 1 -17.89 -20.36 -13.43
C MET A 1 -17.55 -19.93 -12.02
N LEU A 2 -16.51 -19.10 -11.86
CA LEU A 2 -16.14 -18.56 -10.56
C LEU A 2 -17.29 -17.66 -10.06
N SER A 3 -17.56 -17.77 -8.78
CA SER A 3 -18.73 -17.26 -8.08
C SER A 3 -18.82 -15.74 -8.09
N LYS A 4 -19.96 -15.21 -8.54
CA LYS A 4 -20.30 -13.78 -8.46
C LYS A 4 -20.27 -13.30 -7.01
N LEU A 5 -19.64 -12.15 -6.76
CA LEU A 5 -19.72 -11.41 -5.50
C LEU A 5 -21.18 -11.34 -5.02
N LYS A 6 -21.45 -11.75 -3.78
CA LYS A 6 -22.80 -11.72 -3.21
C LYS A 6 -22.97 -10.43 -2.42
N VAL A 7 -23.92 -9.58 -2.81
CA VAL A 7 -24.25 -8.36 -2.06
C VAL A 7 -25.46 -8.64 -1.17
N VAL A 8 -25.34 -8.37 0.13
CA VAL A 8 -26.45 -8.45 1.11
C VAL A 8 -26.36 -7.27 2.06
N ASN A 9 -27.44 -6.48 2.17
CA ASN A 9 -27.57 -5.36 3.13
C ASN A 9 -26.31 -4.49 3.25
N ASP A 10 -25.85 -3.94 2.12
CA ASP A 10 -24.67 -3.06 2.01
C ASP A 10 -23.30 -3.70 2.31
N THR A 11 -23.25 -5.03 2.27
CA THR A 11 -22.01 -5.81 2.47
C THR A 11 -21.74 -6.69 1.27
N ILE A 12 -20.51 -6.66 0.76
CA ILE A 12 -20.02 -7.65 -0.20
C ILE A 12 -19.56 -8.87 0.58
N TRP A 13 -20.09 -10.04 0.24
CA TRP A 13 -19.71 -11.31 0.81
C TRP A 13 -18.83 -12.09 -0.17
N ALA A 14 -17.72 -12.59 0.36
CA ALA A 14 -16.85 -13.51 -0.34
C ALA A 14 -17.64 -14.76 -0.71
N ALA A 15 -17.46 -15.25 -1.93
CA ALA A 15 -18.08 -16.50 -2.33
C ALA A 15 -17.16 -17.70 -2.04
N GLY A 16 -17.68 -18.70 -1.34
CA GLY A 16 -16.95 -19.91 -0.92
C GLY A 16 -17.47 -20.45 0.43
N PRO A 17 -16.87 -21.54 0.96
CA PRO A 17 -17.26 -22.13 2.24
C PRO A 17 -17.08 -21.14 3.39
N GLY A 18 -17.84 -21.26 4.49
CA GLY A 18 -17.74 -20.37 5.64
C GLY A 18 -16.44 -20.58 6.43
N ILE A 19 -16.13 -19.70 7.40
CA ILE A 19 -15.01 -19.95 8.33
C ILE A 19 -15.24 -21.23 9.15
N ASP A 20 -16.49 -21.52 9.49
CA ASP A 20 -16.88 -22.66 10.31
C ASP A 20 -16.63 -24.01 9.60
N ASP A 21 -16.39 -23.98 8.28
CA ASP A 21 -16.13 -25.18 7.47
C ASP A 21 -14.62 -25.56 7.43
N TYR A 22 -13.73 -24.80 8.07
CA TYR A 22 -12.29 -25.06 8.08
C TYR A 22 -11.86 -26.11 9.12
N THR A 23 -10.83 -26.89 8.81
CA THR A 23 -10.21 -27.79 9.78
C THR A 23 -9.48 -27.02 10.88
N HIS A 24 -9.30 -27.63 12.06
CA HIS A 24 -8.54 -27.02 13.16
C HIS A 24 -7.12 -26.55 12.76
N ARG A 25 -6.46 -27.31 11.88
CA ARG A 25 -5.14 -26.94 11.37
C ARG A 25 -5.20 -25.67 10.53
N GLU A 26 -6.19 -25.55 9.65
CA GLU A 26 -6.37 -24.37 8.80
C GLU A 26 -6.70 -23.13 9.62
N ILE A 27 -7.54 -23.26 10.64
CA ILE A 27 -7.86 -22.18 11.59
C ILE A 27 -6.58 -21.71 12.31
N ASN A 28 -5.79 -22.64 12.84
CA ASN A 28 -4.55 -22.29 13.54
C ASN A 28 -3.51 -21.61 12.63
N VAL A 29 -3.36 -22.10 11.39
CA VAL A 29 -2.47 -21.45 10.40
C VAL A 29 -2.97 -20.06 10.02
N ARG A 30 -4.29 -19.89 9.83
CA ARG A 30 -4.90 -18.58 9.57
C ARG A 30 -4.64 -17.59 10.71
N ASN A 31 -4.81 -18.03 11.95
CA ASN A 31 -4.58 -17.19 13.13
C ASN A 31 -3.09 -16.83 13.31
N ALA A 32 -2.18 -17.76 13.05
CA ALA A 32 -0.75 -17.46 13.08
C ALA A 32 -0.37 -16.44 11.99
N MET A 33 -0.87 -16.62 10.77
CA MET A 33 -0.65 -15.68 9.67
C MET A 33 -1.29 -14.31 9.95
N PHE A 34 -2.46 -14.27 10.60
CA PHE A 34 -3.08 -13.02 11.07
C PHE A 34 -2.16 -12.24 12.01
N ILE A 35 -1.69 -12.89 13.08
CA ILE A 35 -0.82 -12.28 14.08
C ILE A 35 0.42 -11.70 13.40
N LEU A 36 1.04 -12.46 12.50
CA LEU A 36 2.22 -12.01 11.78
C LEU A 36 1.89 -10.87 10.80
N THR A 37 0.74 -10.91 10.12
CA THR A 37 0.33 -9.86 9.17
C THR A 37 -0.04 -8.55 9.87
N CYS A 38 -0.55 -8.61 11.11
CA CYS A 38 -0.97 -7.42 11.86
C CYS A 38 0.14 -6.84 12.76
N ILE A 39 0.95 -7.68 13.40
CA ILE A 39 2.02 -7.22 14.31
C ILE A 39 3.24 -6.74 13.53
N MET A 40 3.61 -7.42 12.44
CA MET A 40 4.84 -7.08 11.72
C MET A 40 4.87 -5.67 11.14
N PRO A 41 3.78 -5.13 10.57
CA PRO A 41 3.76 -3.73 10.16
C PRO A 41 3.99 -2.77 11.34
N VAL A 42 3.47 -3.06 12.53
CA VAL A 42 3.71 -2.22 13.72
C VAL A 42 5.18 -2.26 14.14
N VAL A 43 5.80 -3.44 14.11
CA VAL A 43 7.24 -3.59 14.38
C VAL A 43 8.07 -2.88 13.31
N ALA A 44 7.73 -3.03 12.03
CA ALA A 44 8.38 -2.35 10.92
C ALA A 44 8.22 -0.83 11.00
N ALA A 45 7.06 -0.34 11.43
CA ALA A 45 6.82 1.07 11.70
C ALA A 45 7.77 1.62 12.76
N ALA A 46 7.98 0.89 13.86
CA ALA A 46 8.96 1.28 14.87
C ALA A 46 10.38 1.36 14.28
N PHE A 47 10.81 0.36 13.50
CA PHE A 47 12.11 0.40 12.82
C PHE A 47 12.22 1.57 11.84
N ALA A 48 11.20 1.82 11.02
CA ALA A 48 11.17 2.94 10.09
C ALA A 48 11.23 4.28 10.84
N PHE A 49 10.45 4.42 11.92
CA PHE A 49 10.40 5.64 12.72
C PHE A 49 11.73 5.93 13.43
N PHE A 50 12.40 4.90 13.95
CA PHE A 50 13.64 5.06 14.71
C PHE A 50 14.92 4.91 13.88
N GLY A 51 14.81 4.43 12.64
CA GLY A 51 15.93 4.12 11.73
C GLY A 51 16.70 5.34 11.22
N VAL A 52 16.17 6.56 11.43
CA VAL A 52 16.85 7.82 11.09
C VAL A 52 17.50 8.44 12.35
N PRO A 53 18.75 8.96 12.25
CA PRO A 53 19.48 9.57 13.36
C PRO A 53 18.66 10.62 14.12
N TRP A 54 18.86 10.70 15.44
CA TRP A 54 18.09 11.61 16.32
C TRP A 54 18.17 13.07 15.91
N SER A 55 19.31 13.51 15.34
CA SER A 55 19.51 14.86 14.81
C SER A 55 18.56 15.22 13.66
N ARG A 56 18.09 14.22 12.88
CA ARG A 56 17.24 14.40 11.69
C ARG A 56 15.75 14.11 11.96
N ARG A 57 15.38 13.70 13.17
CA ARG A 57 14.00 13.29 13.55
C ARG A 57 12.95 14.40 13.55
N PHE A 58 13.35 15.66 13.45
CA PHE A 58 12.45 16.81 13.54
C PHE A 58 11.73 17.14 12.22
N THR A 59 12.05 16.47 11.11
CA THR A 59 11.26 16.58 9.87
C THR A 59 10.09 15.59 9.92
N LEU A 60 8.92 16.06 10.35
CA LEU A 60 7.68 15.26 10.40
C LEU A 60 7.30 14.63 9.04
N PHE A 61 7.81 15.17 7.92
CA PHE A 61 7.53 14.74 6.54
C PHE A 61 8.70 14.01 5.88
N SER A 62 9.53 13.39 6.70
CA SER A 62 10.56 12.43 6.29
C SER A 62 9.94 11.19 5.59
N PHE A 63 10.58 10.65 4.55
CA PHE A 63 10.19 9.39 3.90
C PHE A 63 10.05 8.27 4.93
N SER A 64 11.02 8.11 5.84
CA SER A 64 10.96 7.11 6.91
C SER A 64 9.73 7.27 7.81
N LYS A 65 9.32 8.51 8.11
CA LYS A 65 8.16 8.82 8.96
C LYS A 65 6.85 8.53 8.23
N ILE A 66 6.77 8.89 6.95
CA ILE A 66 5.59 8.58 6.13
C ILE A 66 5.48 7.08 5.87
N VAL A 67 6.58 6.38 5.62
CA VAL A 67 6.61 4.91 5.54
C VAL A 67 6.21 4.27 6.88
N SER A 68 6.61 4.84 8.02
CA SER A 68 6.11 4.37 9.32
C SER A 68 4.59 4.51 9.42
N LEU A 69 4.00 5.61 8.93
CA LEU A 69 2.55 5.75 8.87
C LEU A 69 1.91 4.76 7.89
N TRP A 70 2.60 4.46 6.78
CA TRP A 70 2.15 3.47 5.79
C TRP A 70 2.11 2.07 6.40
N PHE A 71 3.14 1.66 7.12
CA PHE A 71 3.12 0.39 7.85
C PHE A 71 2.02 0.33 8.93
N ILE A 72 1.81 1.41 9.68
CA ILE A 72 0.70 1.47 10.66
C ILE A 72 -0.65 1.32 9.96
N SER A 73 -0.86 1.99 8.83
CA SER A 73 -2.13 1.90 8.10
C SER A 73 -2.33 0.52 7.45
N ILE A 74 -1.28 -0.16 6.98
CA ILE A 74 -1.34 -1.57 6.55
C ILE A 74 -1.79 -2.46 7.71
N GLY A 75 -1.18 -2.31 8.89
CA GLY A 75 -1.55 -3.08 10.07
C GLY A 75 -3.01 -2.87 10.48
N ALA A 76 -3.46 -1.61 10.52
CA ALA A 76 -4.84 -1.25 10.83
C ALA A 76 -5.82 -1.84 9.81
N PHE A 77 -5.52 -1.72 8.51
CA PHE A 77 -6.34 -2.29 7.44
C PHE A 77 -6.42 -3.81 7.54
N ALA A 78 -5.28 -4.50 7.73
CA ALA A 78 -5.25 -5.94 7.92
C ALA A 78 -6.13 -6.37 9.11
N ILE A 79 -6.05 -5.66 10.24
CA ILE A 79 -6.91 -5.91 11.40
C ILE A 79 -8.39 -5.83 11.01
N THR A 80 -8.82 -4.79 10.29
CA THR A 80 -10.21 -4.63 9.83
C THR A 80 -10.67 -5.80 8.94
N ILE A 81 -9.84 -6.24 8.00
CA ILE A 81 -10.17 -7.38 7.11
C ILE A 81 -10.37 -8.66 7.90
N TYR A 82 -9.49 -8.92 8.87
CA TYR A 82 -9.55 -10.15 9.65
C TYR A 82 -10.70 -10.18 10.65
N TYR A 83 -11.09 -9.02 11.22
CA TYR A 83 -12.28 -8.91 12.07
C TYR A 83 -13.59 -9.05 11.27
N LEU A 84 -13.56 -8.86 9.96
CA LEU A 84 -14.71 -8.94 9.05
C LEU A 84 -14.53 -10.07 8.03
N PRO A 85 -14.45 -11.33 8.48
CA PRO A 85 -14.04 -12.43 7.63
C PRO A 85 -15.01 -12.67 6.46
N GLY A 86 -14.51 -12.48 5.25
CA GLY A 86 -15.32 -12.63 4.03
C GLY A 86 -16.42 -11.59 3.90
N GLN A 87 -16.35 -10.51 4.69
CA GLN A 87 -17.28 -9.39 4.67
C GLN A 87 -16.51 -8.13 4.29
N ALA A 88 -16.96 -7.47 3.24
CA ALA A 88 -16.52 -6.13 2.87
C ALA A 88 -17.71 -5.17 3.02
N PRO A 89 -18.06 -4.78 4.26
CA PRO A 89 -19.02 -3.71 4.52
C PRO A 89 -18.42 -2.36 4.17
N ARG A 90 -19.25 -1.34 4.04
CA ARG A 90 -18.84 0.03 3.69
C ARG A 90 -17.73 0.63 4.57
N ILE A 91 -17.70 0.26 5.85
CA ILE A 91 -16.64 0.69 6.79
C ILE A 91 -15.24 0.23 6.35
N LEU A 92 -15.13 -0.89 5.65
CA LEU A 92 -13.86 -1.37 5.11
C LEU A 92 -13.34 -0.43 4.01
N PHE A 93 -14.22 0.11 3.17
CA PHE A 93 -13.82 1.10 2.15
C PHE A 93 -13.34 2.40 2.79
N ILE A 94 -13.95 2.83 3.91
CA ILE A 94 -13.45 3.97 4.69
C ILE A 94 -12.03 3.69 5.21
N ALA A 95 -11.76 2.49 5.71
CA ALA A 95 -10.41 2.10 6.13
C ALA A 95 -9.41 2.11 4.95
N THR A 96 -9.82 1.63 3.77
CA THR A 96 -9.01 1.72 2.54
C THR A 96 -8.74 3.18 2.15
N ILE A 97 -9.70 4.09 2.31
CA ILE A 97 -9.52 5.51 2.02
C ILE A 97 -8.47 6.13 2.94
N LEU A 98 -8.52 5.84 4.24
CA LEU A 98 -7.54 6.34 5.20
C LEU A 98 -6.12 5.82 4.88
N HIS A 99 -6.01 4.57 4.46
CA HIS A 99 -4.76 4.01 3.96
C HIS A 99 -4.27 4.72 2.70
N GLY A 100 -5.14 4.89 1.70
CA GLY A 100 -4.83 5.61 0.45
C GLY A 100 -4.44 7.08 0.66
N GLN A 101 -4.96 7.74 1.70
CA GLN A 101 -4.51 9.08 2.08
C GLN A 101 -3.04 9.12 2.49
N VAL A 102 -2.52 8.07 3.13
CA VAL A 102 -1.09 7.96 3.46
C VAL A 102 -0.26 7.76 2.20
N GLU A 103 -0.76 6.95 1.27
CA GLU A 103 -0.09 6.67 -0.01
C GLU A 103 -0.06 7.91 -0.92
N VAL A 104 -1.11 8.73 -0.92
CA VAL A 104 -1.09 10.03 -1.62
C VAL A 104 -0.03 10.95 -1.03
N ILE A 105 0.11 11.03 0.30
CA ILE A 105 1.17 11.82 0.93
C ILE A 105 2.54 11.30 0.48
N LEU A 106 2.74 9.99 0.55
CA LEU A 106 3.98 9.32 0.14
C LEU A 106 4.31 9.64 -1.31
N LEU A 107 3.38 9.41 -2.24
CA LEU A 107 3.53 9.64 -3.67
C LEU A 107 3.88 11.11 -3.97
N MET A 108 3.16 12.06 -3.37
CA MET A 108 3.40 13.48 -3.60
C MET A 108 4.79 13.91 -3.12
N LEU A 109 5.22 13.43 -1.95
CA LEU A 109 6.56 13.71 -1.45
C LEU A 109 7.64 13.05 -2.32
N LEU A 110 7.41 11.82 -2.79
CA LEU A 110 8.29 11.11 -3.72
C LEU A 110 8.48 11.87 -5.03
N LEU A 111 7.41 12.44 -5.57
CA LEU A 111 7.43 13.28 -6.78
C LEU A 111 8.01 14.69 -6.55
N GLY A 112 8.49 15.01 -5.34
CA GLY A 112 9.15 16.28 -5.02
C GLY A 112 8.20 17.43 -4.67
N PHE A 113 6.91 17.18 -4.45
CA PHE A 113 5.98 18.21 -4.00
C PHE A 113 6.23 18.60 -2.54
N LYS A 114 5.86 19.84 -2.18
CA LYS A 114 5.98 20.34 -0.81
C LYS A 114 4.97 19.67 0.11
N SER A 115 5.28 19.55 1.41
CA SER A 115 4.43 18.86 2.39
C SER A 115 3.00 19.39 2.46
N HIS A 116 2.77 20.71 2.34
CA HIS A 116 1.42 21.27 2.32
C HIS A 116 0.62 20.87 1.07
N GLN A 117 1.28 20.70 -0.08
CA GLN A 117 0.66 20.21 -1.31
C GLN A 117 0.30 18.72 -1.17
N ALA A 118 1.21 17.93 -0.58
CA ALA A 118 0.97 16.52 -0.29
C ALA A 118 -0.22 16.32 0.66
N LEU A 119 -0.29 17.11 1.74
CA LEU A 119 -1.43 17.11 2.67
C LEU A 119 -2.72 17.54 1.98
N ALA A 120 -2.70 18.61 1.19
CA ALA A 120 -3.88 19.07 0.46
C ALA A 120 -4.40 18.01 -0.52
N ALA A 121 -3.51 17.39 -1.28
CA ALA A 121 -3.86 16.30 -2.21
C ALA A 121 -4.47 15.11 -1.47
N SER A 122 -3.89 14.71 -0.32
CA SER A 122 -4.40 13.63 0.52
C SER A 122 -5.79 13.95 1.11
N TRP A 123 -6.03 15.19 1.54
CA TRP A 123 -7.35 15.64 1.98
C TRP A 123 -8.38 15.62 0.85
N ILE A 124 -8.03 16.15 -0.33
CA ILE A 124 -8.92 16.15 -1.50
C ILE A 124 -9.26 14.70 -1.91
N PHE A 125 -8.26 13.83 -1.96
CA PHE A 125 -8.46 12.41 -2.23
C PHE A 125 -9.43 11.78 -1.23
N GLY A 126 -9.19 11.96 0.06
CA GLY A 126 -10.04 11.41 1.12
C GLY A 126 -11.47 11.95 1.06
N LEU A 127 -11.64 13.26 0.81
CA LEU A 127 -12.95 13.89 0.67
C LEU A 127 -13.73 13.32 -0.51
N VAL A 128 -13.10 13.23 -1.68
CA VAL A 128 -13.73 12.70 -2.91
C VAL A 128 -14.10 11.22 -2.71
N GLN A 129 -13.17 10.40 -2.24
CA GLN A 129 -13.42 8.97 -2.04
C GLN A 129 -14.45 8.70 -0.94
N SER A 130 -14.47 9.51 0.13
CA SER A 130 -15.50 9.42 1.17
C SER A 130 -16.85 9.85 0.62
N GLY A 131 -16.92 10.90 -0.20
CA GLY A 131 -18.13 11.31 -0.91
C GLY A 131 -18.69 10.18 -1.79
N VAL A 132 -17.84 9.56 -2.61
CA VAL A 132 -18.19 8.36 -3.40
C VAL A 132 -18.71 7.24 -2.49
N THR A 133 -17.99 6.94 -1.42
CA THR A 133 -18.30 5.86 -0.47
C THR A 133 -19.53 6.15 0.37
N LEU A 134 -19.99 7.39 0.53
CA LEU A 134 -21.18 7.70 1.32
C LEU A 134 -22.41 7.97 0.44
N SER A 135 -22.21 8.39 -0.82
CA SER A 135 -23.31 8.78 -1.71
C SER A 135 -23.74 7.70 -2.70
N ILE A 136 -22.93 6.68 -2.98
CA ILE A 136 -23.30 5.62 -3.92
C ILE A 136 -23.95 4.45 -3.18
N GLU A 137 -25.19 4.12 -3.53
CA GLU A 137 -25.95 3.04 -2.88
C GLU A 137 -25.34 1.64 -3.11
N SER A 138 -24.84 1.36 -4.31
CA SER A 138 -24.28 0.06 -4.66
C SER A 138 -22.89 -0.16 -4.04
N PRO A 139 -22.72 -1.11 -3.09
CA PRO A 139 -21.41 -1.39 -2.50
C PRO A 139 -20.42 -1.97 -3.52
N LEU A 140 -20.91 -2.66 -4.56
CA LEU A 140 -20.07 -3.16 -5.66
C LEU A 140 -19.46 -2.01 -6.48
N THR A 141 -20.26 -0.96 -6.72
CA THR A 141 -19.79 0.23 -7.43
C THR A 141 -18.76 0.98 -6.57
N VAL A 142 -19.02 1.12 -5.27
CA VAL A 142 -18.05 1.70 -4.32
C VAL A 142 -16.75 0.91 -4.32
N PHE A 143 -16.81 -0.41 -4.17
CA PHE A 143 -15.66 -1.30 -4.24
C PHE A 143 -14.85 -1.09 -5.52
N THR A 144 -15.53 -1.04 -6.67
CA THR A 144 -14.88 -0.85 -7.97
C THR A 144 -14.15 0.49 -8.02
N ILE A 145 -14.80 1.60 -7.66
CA ILE A 145 -14.20 2.94 -7.73
C ILE A 145 -13.03 3.08 -6.75
N VAL A 146 -13.21 2.65 -5.50
CA VAL A 146 -12.17 2.73 -4.45
C VAL A 146 -10.97 1.86 -4.82
N SER A 147 -11.19 0.66 -5.36
CA SER A 147 -10.11 -0.25 -5.79
C SER A 147 -9.34 0.29 -7.00
N ILE A 148 -10.02 0.92 -7.96
CA ILE A 148 -9.34 1.59 -9.08
C ILE A 148 -8.48 2.73 -8.57
N ALA A 149 -9.02 3.56 -7.68
CA ALA A 149 -8.30 4.72 -7.13
C ALA A 149 -7.08 4.28 -6.31
N GLY A 150 -7.26 3.34 -5.37
CA GLY A 150 -6.16 2.79 -4.56
C GLY A 150 -5.12 2.08 -5.42
N GLY A 151 -5.55 1.17 -6.30
CA GLY A 151 -4.64 0.47 -7.20
C GLY A 151 -3.85 1.42 -8.10
N THR A 152 -4.46 2.48 -8.61
CA THR A 152 -3.74 3.50 -9.40
C THR A 152 -2.63 4.16 -8.58
N ILE A 153 -2.88 4.50 -7.31
CA ILE A 153 -1.87 5.11 -6.44
C ILE A 153 -0.73 4.13 -6.15
N ASP A 154 -1.03 2.88 -5.82
CA ASP A 154 -0.02 1.85 -5.58
C ASP A 154 0.89 1.65 -6.80
N PHE A 155 0.28 1.52 -7.99
CA PHE A 155 1.03 1.37 -9.24
C PHE A 155 1.87 2.62 -9.55
N LEU A 156 1.35 3.82 -9.27
CA LEU A 156 2.12 5.06 -9.41
C LEU A 156 3.35 5.10 -8.50
N ILE A 157 3.24 4.65 -7.26
CA ILE A 157 4.38 4.56 -6.34
C ILE A 157 5.43 3.59 -6.89
N PHE A 158 4.99 2.40 -7.35
CA PHE A 158 5.87 1.43 -8.00
C PHE A 158 6.59 2.02 -9.22
N GLU A 159 5.83 2.65 -10.13
CA GLU A 159 6.36 3.24 -11.35
C GLU A 159 7.32 4.40 -11.09
N ALA A 160 7.02 5.27 -10.13
CA ALA A 160 7.90 6.36 -9.72
C ALA A 160 9.23 5.83 -9.18
N MET A 161 9.20 4.78 -8.35
CA MET A 161 10.40 4.12 -7.83
C MET A 161 11.21 3.44 -8.94
N ALA A 162 10.55 2.74 -9.86
CA ALA A 162 11.20 2.11 -11.01
C ALA A 162 11.84 3.15 -11.93
N TYR A 163 11.14 4.25 -12.22
CA TYR A 163 11.63 5.37 -13.02
C TYR A 163 12.87 6.01 -12.39
N GLY A 164 12.85 6.26 -11.08
CA GLY A 164 14.02 6.75 -10.33
C GLY A 164 15.10 5.69 -10.08
N LYS A 165 15.00 4.50 -10.69
CA LYS A 165 15.95 3.38 -10.59
C LYS A 165 16.14 2.86 -9.16
N GLN A 166 15.18 3.10 -8.27
CA GLN A 166 15.15 2.57 -6.91
C GLN A 166 14.58 1.15 -6.90
N TRP A 167 15.25 0.23 -7.59
CA TRP A 167 14.73 -1.12 -7.88
C TRP A 167 14.37 -1.92 -6.63
N GLY A 168 15.10 -1.74 -5.53
CA GLY A 168 14.75 -2.38 -4.24
C GLY A 168 13.41 -1.88 -3.72
N LEU A 169 13.21 -0.57 -3.67
CA LEU A 169 11.93 0.03 -3.26
C LEU A 169 10.80 -0.29 -4.24
N ALA A 170 11.07 -0.32 -5.55
CA ALA A 170 10.10 -0.74 -6.55
C ALA A 170 9.68 -2.21 -6.36
N ALA A 171 10.61 -3.12 -6.07
CA ALA A 171 10.28 -4.50 -5.73
C ALA A 171 9.42 -4.57 -4.46
N GLY A 172 9.74 -3.76 -3.44
CA GLY A 172 8.92 -3.62 -2.24
C GLY A 172 7.49 -3.14 -2.55
N ALA A 173 7.34 -2.11 -3.38
CA ALA A 173 6.03 -1.61 -3.81
C ALA A 173 5.23 -2.66 -4.61
N MET A 174 5.89 -3.43 -5.47
CA MET A 174 5.26 -4.54 -6.19
C MET A 174 4.79 -5.65 -5.25
N CYS A 175 5.58 -5.98 -4.21
CA CYS A 175 5.16 -6.92 -3.18
C CYS A 175 3.92 -6.44 -2.40
N HIS A 176 3.81 -5.13 -2.14
CA HIS A 176 2.61 -4.51 -1.56
C HIS A 176 1.39 -4.63 -2.49
N ILE A 177 1.53 -4.27 -3.77
CA ILE A 177 0.48 -4.44 -4.79
C ILE A 177 -0.04 -5.87 -4.83
N ILE A 178 0.87 -6.86 -4.89
CA ILE A 178 0.50 -8.28 -4.92
C ILE A 178 -0.27 -8.64 -3.64
N GLY A 179 0.20 -8.19 -2.48
CA GLY A 179 -0.48 -8.39 -1.20
C GLY A 179 -1.90 -7.81 -1.18
N GLY A 180 -2.07 -6.59 -1.70
CA GLY A 180 -3.36 -5.91 -1.85
C GLY A 180 -4.30 -6.66 -2.79
N ILE A 181 -3.84 -7.06 -3.98
CA ILE A 181 -4.62 -7.88 -4.92
C ILE A 181 -5.09 -9.15 -4.25
N VAL A 182 -4.21 -9.87 -3.54
CA VAL A 182 -4.59 -11.10 -2.83
C VAL A 182 -5.65 -10.82 -1.76
N ALA A 183 -5.48 -9.74 -0.98
CA ALA A 183 -6.45 -9.37 0.05
C ALA A 183 -7.83 -9.08 -0.54
N PHE A 184 -7.90 -8.29 -1.62
CA PHE A 184 -9.15 -7.97 -2.31
C PHE A 184 -9.77 -9.17 -3.04
N VAL A 185 -8.95 -10.06 -3.62
CA VAL A 185 -9.41 -11.33 -4.18
C VAL A 185 -9.98 -12.23 -3.09
N ASN A 186 -9.37 -12.29 -1.90
CA ASN A 186 -9.87 -13.08 -0.78
C ASN A 186 -11.18 -12.52 -0.20
N MET A 187 -11.38 -11.20 -0.23
CA MET A 187 -12.68 -10.58 0.06
C MET A 187 -13.74 -10.94 -0.97
N SER A 188 -13.32 -11.27 -2.20
CA SER A 188 -14.22 -11.55 -3.31
C SER A 188 -14.55 -13.04 -3.42
N VAL A 189 -13.58 -13.90 -3.14
CA VAL A 189 -13.67 -15.34 -3.26
C VAL A 189 -12.94 -15.95 -2.06
N ASN A 190 -13.65 -16.70 -1.23
CA ASN A 190 -13.08 -17.38 -0.06
C ASN A 190 -12.32 -18.64 -0.53
N ILE A 191 -11.15 -18.43 -1.13
CA ILE A 191 -10.32 -19.47 -1.73
C ILE A 191 -9.30 -19.95 -0.70
N GLY A 192 -9.47 -21.17 -0.18
CA GLY A 192 -8.44 -22.00 0.48
C GLY A 192 -7.35 -21.28 1.27
N VAL A 193 -7.47 -21.31 2.60
CA VAL A 193 -6.67 -20.60 3.62
C VAL A 193 -5.15 -20.57 3.36
N VAL A 194 -4.52 -21.68 2.97
CA VAL A 194 -3.06 -21.79 3.10
C VAL A 194 -2.29 -21.09 1.97
N ARG A 195 -2.74 -21.19 0.70
CA ARG A 195 -1.95 -20.70 -0.44
C ARG A 195 -2.00 -19.17 -0.57
N TRP A 196 -3.17 -18.57 -0.41
CA TRP A 196 -3.31 -17.11 -0.51
C TRP A 196 -2.81 -16.39 0.73
N ASN A 197 -3.04 -16.93 1.95
CA ASN A 197 -2.41 -16.34 3.14
C ASN A 197 -0.89 -16.39 3.07
N ALA A 198 -0.31 -17.42 2.45
CA ALA A 198 1.13 -17.44 2.19
C ALA A 198 1.56 -16.36 1.20
N LEU A 199 0.79 -16.10 0.13
CA LEU A 199 1.09 -15.02 -0.81
C LEU A 199 0.95 -13.63 -0.17
N THR A 200 -0.10 -13.39 0.62
CA THR A 200 -0.24 -12.15 1.42
C THR A 200 0.92 -12.01 2.39
N PHE A 201 1.29 -13.09 3.07
CA PHE A 201 2.42 -13.12 3.99
C PHE A 201 3.74 -12.78 3.29
N PHE A 202 4.12 -13.52 2.25
CA PHE A 202 5.37 -13.27 1.53
C PHE A 202 5.38 -11.92 0.82
N GLY A 203 4.23 -11.45 0.31
CA GLY A 203 4.08 -10.11 -0.23
C GLY A 203 4.35 -9.04 0.83
N LEU A 204 3.69 -9.11 1.98
CA LEU A 204 3.92 -8.17 3.08
C LEU A 204 5.36 -8.22 3.59
N TRP A 205 5.92 -9.41 3.77
CA TRP A 205 7.31 -9.56 4.24
C TRP A 205 8.33 -9.07 3.23
N GLY A 206 8.12 -9.34 1.94
CA GLY A 206 8.94 -8.79 0.87
C GLY A 206 8.88 -7.27 0.87
N HIS A 207 7.68 -6.70 0.97
CA HIS A 207 7.48 -5.25 1.08
C HIS A 207 8.25 -4.64 2.25
N ILE A 208 8.03 -5.16 3.48
CA ILE A 208 8.72 -4.71 4.70
C ILE A 208 10.24 -4.84 4.54
N PHE A 209 10.72 -5.99 4.05
CA PHE A 209 12.14 -6.25 3.89
C PHE A 209 12.82 -5.24 2.97
N PHE A 210 12.27 -5.01 1.78
CA PHE A 210 12.87 -4.10 0.81
C PHE A 210 12.86 -2.65 1.29
N VAL A 211 11.77 -2.22 1.93
CA VAL A 211 11.63 -0.85 2.44
C VAL A 211 12.52 -0.61 3.65
N LEU A 212 12.53 -1.53 4.62
CA LEU A 212 13.41 -1.40 5.80
C LEU A 212 14.87 -1.53 5.43
N ARG A 213 15.24 -2.39 4.48
CA ARG A 213 16.61 -2.46 4.00
C ARG A 213 17.08 -1.10 3.48
N TYR A 214 16.23 -0.41 2.71
CA TYR A 214 16.55 0.95 2.24
C TYR A 214 16.71 1.92 3.41
N ILE A 215 15.77 1.95 4.35
CA ILE A 215 15.81 2.88 5.49
C ILE A 215 17.04 2.64 6.37
N LEU A 216 17.35 1.38 6.67
CA LEU A 216 18.43 1.00 7.59
C LEU A 216 19.82 1.02 6.95
N ALA A 217 19.93 0.67 5.65
CA ALA A 217 21.20 0.76 4.93
C ALA A 217 21.48 2.18 4.41
N GLY A 218 20.48 3.06 4.44
CA GLY A 218 20.52 4.39 3.85
C GLY A 218 20.29 4.38 2.33
N PRO A 219 20.13 5.57 1.73
CA PRO A 219 20.00 5.71 0.28
C PRO A 219 21.18 5.03 -0.41
N THR A 220 20.90 4.08 -1.30
CA THR A 220 21.94 3.57 -2.20
C THR A 220 22.18 4.68 -3.23
N LEU A 221 23.09 5.62 -2.90
CA LEU A 221 23.54 6.59 -3.87
C LEU A 221 24.06 5.80 -5.08
N VAL A 222 23.46 6.01 -6.25
CA VAL A 222 24.15 5.68 -7.49
C VAL A 222 25.37 6.59 -7.47
N LYS A 223 26.50 6.05 -7.01
CA LYS A 223 27.74 6.82 -6.87
C LYS A 223 28.04 7.43 -8.22
N ASP A 224 27.99 8.75 -8.29
CA ASP A 224 28.68 9.45 -9.36
C ASP A 224 30.18 9.20 -9.13
N PRO A 225 30.88 8.49 -10.03
CA PRO A 225 32.29 8.19 -9.85
C PRO A 225 33.18 9.45 -9.85
N THR A 226 32.63 10.63 -10.14
CA THR A 226 33.36 11.91 -10.18
C THR A 226 33.31 12.69 -8.87
N VAL A 227 32.47 12.31 -7.90
CA VAL A 227 32.36 13.01 -6.60
C VAL A 227 33.21 12.28 -5.54
N PRO A 228 34.22 12.92 -4.93
CA PRO A 228 35.01 12.31 -3.87
C PRO A 228 34.15 11.91 -2.66
N GLU A 229 34.33 10.69 -2.15
CA GLU A 229 33.58 10.17 -0.99
C GLU A 229 33.69 11.04 0.27
N ALA A 230 34.71 11.89 0.35
CA ALA A 230 34.97 12.79 1.47
C ALA A 230 34.03 14.01 1.53
N GLU A 231 33.28 14.32 0.47
CA GLU A 231 32.33 15.47 0.45
C GLU A 231 30.88 15.05 0.73
N LEU A 232 30.59 13.76 0.87
CA LEU A 232 29.28 13.26 1.25
C LEU A 232 29.18 13.23 2.79
N GLU A 233 29.13 14.40 3.42
CA GLU A 233 28.67 14.45 4.81
C GLU A 233 27.26 13.87 4.88
N TYR A 234 27.08 12.86 5.74
CA TYR A 234 25.81 12.21 6.01
C TYR A 234 24.71 13.18 6.48
N GLU A 235 25.01 14.48 6.66
CA GLU A 235 24.13 15.54 7.14
C GLU A 235 23.27 16.22 6.07
N ASP A 236 23.57 16.08 4.77
CA ASP A 236 22.85 16.81 3.70
C ASP A 236 22.07 15.96 2.68
N LEU A 237 22.13 14.62 2.74
CA LEU A 237 21.37 13.79 1.80
C LEU A 237 19.85 13.94 2.02
N PRO A 238 19.07 14.36 1.01
CA PRO A 238 17.63 14.44 1.12
C PRO A 238 17.01 13.07 1.46
N ASP A 239 15.96 13.10 2.28
CA ASP A 239 15.28 11.88 2.74
C ASP A 239 14.35 11.27 1.67
N ASN A 240 14.21 11.92 0.52
CA ASN A 240 13.42 11.41 -0.60
C ASN A 240 14.25 10.43 -1.45
N PRO A 241 13.88 9.14 -1.58
CA PRO A 241 14.59 8.18 -2.43
C PRO A 241 14.63 8.53 -3.92
N LEU A 242 13.82 9.48 -4.38
CA LEU A 242 13.74 9.92 -5.77
C LEU A 242 14.30 11.32 -5.99
N GLN A 243 15.11 11.84 -5.06
CA GLN A 243 15.71 13.18 -5.15
C GLN A 243 16.49 13.45 -6.45
N HIS A 244 17.07 12.42 -7.06
CA HIS A 244 17.84 12.50 -8.30
C HIS A 244 16.99 12.25 -9.56
N ALA A 245 15.71 11.90 -9.40
CA ALA A 245 14.82 11.62 -10.51
C ALA A 245 14.07 12.90 -10.91
N GLU A 246 14.17 13.27 -12.19
CA GLU A 246 13.43 14.42 -12.72
C GLU A 246 12.05 14.00 -13.25
N PHE A 247 11.01 14.57 -12.66
CA PHE A 247 9.61 14.34 -13.04
C PHE A 247 9.05 15.54 -13.80
N SER A 248 9.10 15.50 -15.13
CA SER A 248 8.34 16.46 -15.94
C SER A 248 6.84 16.15 -15.89
N ALA A 249 6.00 17.15 -16.12
CA ALA A 249 4.55 16.97 -16.20
C ALA A 249 4.16 15.89 -17.24
N GLN A 250 4.91 15.78 -18.34
CA GLN A 250 4.68 14.76 -19.36
C GLN A 250 5.01 13.35 -18.86
N ILE A 251 6.08 13.19 -18.05
CA ILE A 251 6.42 11.91 -17.44
C ILE A 251 5.34 11.51 -16.45
N ILE A 252 4.95 12.42 -15.54
CA ILE A 252 3.91 12.15 -14.54
C ILE A 252 2.59 11.75 -15.23
N ALA A 253 2.20 12.44 -16.29
CA ALA A 253 0.98 12.11 -17.04
C ALA A 253 1.04 10.71 -17.68
N LYS A 254 2.21 10.29 -18.20
CA LYS A 254 2.40 8.95 -18.75
C LYS A 254 2.31 7.87 -17.68
N LEU A 255 2.98 8.07 -16.55
CA LEU A 255 2.91 7.13 -15.41
C LEU A 255 1.46 7.01 -14.92
N LEU A 256 0.79 8.15 -14.72
CA LEU A 256 -0.63 8.17 -14.32
C LEU A 256 -1.53 7.43 -15.30
N ALA A 257 -1.32 7.60 -16.62
CA ALA A 257 -2.10 6.89 -17.62
C ALA A 257 -1.90 5.37 -17.56
N ILE A 258 -0.65 4.91 -17.40
CA ILE A 258 -0.33 3.47 -17.29
C ILE A 258 -0.94 2.89 -16.01
N ALA A 259 -0.69 3.54 -14.87
CA ALA A 259 -1.23 3.12 -13.58
C ALA A 259 -2.76 3.08 -13.56
N LEU A 260 -3.43 4.06 -14.17
CA LEU A 260 -4.89 4.08 -14.28
C LEU A 260 -5.42 2.94 -15.15
N VAL A 261 -4.76 2.65 -16.28
CA VAL A 261 -5.13 1.52 -17.15
C VAL A 261 -4.97 0.20 -16.40
N ILE A 262 -3.83 -0.02 -15.74
CA ILE A 262 -3.56 -1.25 -15.00
C ILE A 262 -4.52 -1.39 -13.81
N GLY A 263 -4.70 -0.34 -13.01
CA GLY A 263 -5.64 -0.33 -11.88
C GLY A 263 -7.08 -0.60 -12.30
N THR A 264 -7.51 -0.02 -13.43
CA THR A 264 -8.84 -0.25 -14.00
C THR A 264 -9.00 -1.68 -14.49
N VAL A 265 -8.09 -2.16 -15.34
CA VAL A 265 -8.16 -3.51 -15.90
C VAL A 265 -8.07 -4.56 -14.80
N GLY A 266 -7.14 -4.42 -13.87
CA GLY A 266 -6.98 -5.33 -12.73
C GLY A 266 -8.24 -5.42 -11.87
N THR A 267 -8.82 -4.27 -11.52
CA THR A 267 -10.08 -4.24 -10.74
C THR A 267 -11.22 -4.89 -11.51
N LEU A 268 -11.40 -4.57 -12.79
CA LEU A 268 -12.48 -5.14 -13.59
C LEU A 268 -12.35 -6.65 -13.82
N VAL A 269 -11.13 -7.20 -13.78
CA VAL A 269 -10.89 -8.65 -13.81
C VAL A 269 -11.30 -9.30 -12.49
N ILE A 270 -11.10 -8.63 -11.34
CA ILE A 270 -11.48 -9.15 -10.02
C ILE A 270 -13.01 -9.08 -9.83
N VAL A 271 -13.66 -8.03 -10.32
CA VAL A 271 -15.09 -7.79 -10.15
C VAL A 271 -15.97 -8.69 -11.03
N LYS A 272 -15.46 -9.15 -12.18
CA LYS A 272 -16.19 -9.99 -13.15
C LYS A 272 -16.24 -11.46 -12.76
#